data_AF-A0A925IA43-F1
#
_entry.id   AF-A0A925IA43-F1
#
_cell.length_a   1.000
_cell.length_b   1.000
_cell.length_c   1.000
_cell.angle_alpha   90.00
_cell.angle_beta   90.00
_cell.angle_gamma   90.00
#
_symmetry.space_group_name_H-M   'P 1'
#
loop_
_entity.id
_entity.type
_entity.pdbx_description
1 polymer ?
#
loop_
_entity_poly.entity_id
_entity_poly.type
_entity_poly.pdbx_seq_one_letter_code
_entity_poly.pdbx_strand_id
1 'polypeptide(L)'
;MYKLKNKNISGEKIAEVLSKPIVNFEYSYPVSRQVLDDALVKGISKSTHLPFNSVYKIIRLQAIEGKNLRFSKYSVAEMETYMQNVLLRDADQMSMAVALEVRVPFLDFELVQYVLGLNDKFKYPSTPKKLLTDSLGDLLPREIIDRPKMGFTFPWEHWLKNELKSFCEEKIISFGKREYINAEVVNALWSRFLNGDKKITWSRLWHIIVLENWLSENGIE
;
A
#
# COMPACT_ATOMS: atom_id res chain seq x y z
N MET A 1 -20.29 -13.55 -16.69
CA MET A 1 -18.81 -13.53 -16.59
C MET A 1 -18.28 -12.23 -17.19
N TYR A 2 -17.96 -11.23 -16.37
CA TYR A 2 -17.29 -10.01 -16.83
C TYR A 2 -15.81 -10.34 -17.11
N LYS A 3 -15.41 -10.47 -18.37
CA LYS A 3 -13.99 -10.49 -18.76
C LYS A 3 -13.45 -9.06 -18.64
N LEU A 4 -12.79 -8.75 -17.53
CA LEU A 4 -12.08 -7.49 -17.33
C LEU A 4 -11.02 -7.34 -18.43
N LYS A 5 -11.20 -6.34 -19.31
CA LYS A 5 -10.35 -6.05 -20.48
C LYS A 5 -8.94 -5.56 -20.14
N ASN A 6 -8.65 -5.26 -18.86
CA ASN A 6 -7.36 -4.74 -18.43
C ASN A 6 -6.56 -5.81 -17.67
N LYS A 7 -5.55 -6.40 -18.33
CA LYS A 7 -4.57 -7.33 -17.73
C LYS A 7 -3.51 -6.59 -16.89
N ASN A 8 -3.89 -5.57 -16.13
CA ASN A 8 -3.01 -4.83 -15.22
C ASN A 8 -3.37 -5.16 -13.75
N ILE A 9 -2.50 -4.79 -12.82
CA ILE A 9 -2.67 -5.11 -11.37
C ILE A 9 -4.02 -4.59 -10.83
N SER A 10 -4.48 -3.42 -11.29
CA SER A 10 -5.78 -2.88 -10.90
C SER A 10 -6.94 -3.77 -11.36
N GLY A 11 -6.86 -4.31 -12.57
CA GLY A 11 -7.86 -5.25 -13.09
C GLY A 11 -7.90 -6.56 -12.31
N GLU A 12 -6.73 -7.09 -11.93
CA GLU A 12 -6.60 -8.29 -11.10
C GLU A 12 -7.23 -8.09 -9.72
N LYS A 13 -6.97 -6.94 -9.07
CA LYS A 13 -7.59 -6.58 -7.78
C LYS A 13 -9.12 -6.44 -7.87
N ILE A 14 -9.63 -5.82 -8.94
CA ILE A 14 -11.08 -5.71 -9.14
C ILE A 14 -11.70 -7.09 -9.34
N ALA A 15 -11.06 -7.95 -10.14
CA ALA A 15 -11.51 -9.32 -10.34
C ALA A 15 -11.58 -10.09 -9.02
N GLU A 16 -10.56 -9.93 -8.16
CA GLU A 16 -10.53 -10.56 -6.85
C GLU A 16 -11.67 -10.07 -5.96
N VAL A 17 -11.87 -8.75 -5.83
CA VAL A 17 -12.97 -8.19 -5.02
C VAL A 17 -14.33 -8.72 -5.49
N LEU A 18 -14.56 -8.75 -6.81
CA LEU A 18 -15.81 -9.25 -7.40
C LEU A 18 -16.00 -10.76 -7.27
N SER A 19 -14.93 -11.52 -7.00
CA SER A 19 -15.00 -12.96 -6.78
C SER A 19 -15.42 -13.36 -5.37
N LYS A 20 -15.40 -12.42 -4.40
CA LYS A 20 -15.77 -12.72 -3.01
C LYS A 20 -17.30 -12.82 -2.86
N PRO A 21 -17.81 -13.66 -1.94
CA PRO A 21 -19.26 -13.83 -1.74
C PRO A 21 -20.01 -12.56 -1.34
N ILE A 22 -19.31 -11.63 -0.68
CA ILE A 22 -19.85 -10.35 -0.23
C ILE A 22 -18.88 -9.25 -0.63
N VAL A 23 -19.36 -8.28 -1.40
CA VAL A 23 -18.61 -7.07 -1.77
C VAL A 23 -19.01 -5.95 -0.83
N ASN A 24 -18.28 -5.79 0.27
CA ASN A 24 -18.43 -4.68 1.21
C ASN A 24 -17.08 -3.99 1.47
N PHE A 25 -17.09 -2.92 2.25
CA PHE A 25 -15.90 -2.14 2.57
C PHE A 25 -14.84 -2.98 3.29
N GLU A 26 -15.27 -3.76 4.28
CA GLU A 26 -14.41 -4.54 5.15
C GLU A 26 -13.64 -5.62 4.38
N TYR A 27 -14.22 -6.19 3.30
CA TYR A 27 -13.53 -7.13 2.41
C TYR A 27 -12.77 -6.47 1.26
N SER A 28 -13.28 -5.36 0.71
CA SER A 28 -12.66 -4.73 -0.47
C SER A 28 -11.44 -3.87 -0.13
N TYR A 29 -11.44 -3.19 1.01
CA TYR A 29 -10.33 -2.33 1.41
C TYR A 29 -9.02 -3.11 1.57
N PRO A 30 -8.96 -4.24 2.31
CA PRO A 30 -7.71 -4.99 2.46
C PRO A 30 -7.12 -5.43 1.11
N VAL A 31 -7.95 -5.92 0.20
CA VAL A 31 -7.52 -6.34 -1.16
C VAL A 31 -6.97 -5.14 -1.95
N SER A 32 -7.60 -3.97 -1.83
CA SER A 32 -7.14 -2.75 -2.51
C SER A 32 -5.72 -2.35 -2.07
N ARG A 33 -5.37 -2.60 -0.80
CA ARG A 33 -4.08 -2.24 -0.18
C ARG A 33 -3.05 -3.37 -0.21
N GLN A 34 -3.45 -4.59 -0.55
CA GLN A 34 -2.55 -5.74 -0.63
C GLN A 34 -1.49 -5.55 -1.72
N VAL A 35 -0.21 -5.75 -1.37
CA VAL A 35 0.93 -5.62 -2.30
C VAL A 35 1.21 -6.96 -3.00
N LEU A 36 1.33 -8.02 -2.21
CA LEU A 36 1.45 -9.41 -2.66
C LEU A 36 0.07 -10.06 -2.56
N ASP A 37 -0.56 -10.31 -3.69
CA ASP A 37 -1.86 -10.99 -3.74
C ASP A 37 -1.75 -12.47 -3.33
N ASP A 38 -2.88 -13.06 -2.94
CA ASP A 38 -2.93 -14.44 -2.43
C ASP A 38 -2.40 -15.47 -3.43
N ALA A 39 -2.58 -15.24 -4.74
CA ALA A 39 -2.07 -16.13 -5.78
C ALA A 39 -0.54 -16.10 -5.82
N LEU A 40 0.05 -14.92 -5.72
CA LEU A 40 1.49 -14.73 -5.67
C LEU A 40 2.08 -15.32 -4.39
N VAL A 41 1.46 -15.08 -3.22
CA VAL A 41 1.93 -15.65 -1.95
C VAL A 41 1.88 -17.18 -1.96
N LYS A 42 0.82 -17.80 -2.52
CA LYS A 42 0.74 -19.25 -2.72
C LYS A 42 1.75 -19.79 -3.73
N GLY A 43 2.15 -18.98 -4.71
CA GLY A 43 3.23 -19.36 -5.63
C GLY A 43 4.59 -19.33 -4.95
N ILE A 44 4.84 -18.33 -4.10
CA ILE A 44 6.11 -18.13 -3.39
C ILE A 44 6.25 -19.12 -2.22
N SER A 45 5.18 -19.38 -1.47
CA SER A 45 5.20 -20.26 -0.31
C SER A 45 4.80 -21.68 -0.69
N LYS A 46 5.44 -22.68 -0.08
CA LYS A 46 4.99 -24.09 -0.15
C LYS A 46 3.74 -24.35 0.69
N SER A 47 3.27 -23.38 1.49
CA SER A 47 2.05 -23.51 2.28
C SER A 47 0.82 -23.59 1.40
N THR A 48 -0.07 -24.53 1.71
CA THR A 48 -1.38 -24.68 1.05
C THR A 48 -2.44 -23.75 1.65
N HIS A 49 -2.20 -23.21 2.85
CA HIS A 49 -3.15 -22.36 3.57
C HIS A 49 -2.55 -20.98 3.84
N LEU A 50 -3.25 -19.93 3.38
CA LEU A 50 -2.96 -18.55 3.76
C LEU A 50 -3.78 -18.12 4.98
N PRO A 51 -3.19 -17.37 5.93
CA PRO A 51 -3.92 -16.83 7.05
C PRO A 51 -4.98 -15.83 6.58
N PHE A 52 -6.00 -15.63 7.40
CA PHE A 52 -6.98 -14.58 7.16
C PHE A 52 -6.33 -13.20 7.23
N ASN A 53 -6.71 -12.30 6.32
CA ASN A 53 -6.15 -10.95 6.26
C ASN A 53 -6.46 -10.17 7.54
N SER A 54 -5.44 -9.87 8.35
CA SER A 54 -5.56 -9.21 9.64
C SER A 54 -6.13 -7.79 9.53
N VAL A 55 -5.94 -7.12 8.40
CA VAL A 55 -6.47 -5.77 8.14
C VAL A 55 -7.99 -5.74 8.20
N TYR A 56 -8.66 -6.82 7.81
CA TYR A 56 -10.11 -6.94 8.00
C TYR A 56 -10.51 -6.78 9.47
N LYS A 57 -9.76 -7.38 10.40
CA LYS A 57 -10.04 -7.27 11.84
C LYS A 57 -9.84 -5.84 12.33
N ILE A 58 -8.75 -5.19 11.92
CA ILE A 58 -8.43 -3.79 12.27
C ILE A 58 -9.59 -2.88 11.86
N ILE A 59 -10.02 -2.99 10.60
CA ILE A 59 -11.09 -2.16 10.05
C ILE A 59 -12.43 -2.42 10.72
N ARG A 60 -12.72 -3.68 11.04
CA ARG A 60 -13.97 -4.05 11.69
C ARG A 60 -14.04 -3.52 13.13
N LEU A 61 -12.92 -3.49 13.86
CA LEU A 61 -12.85 -2.93 15.20
C LEU A 61 -13.01 -1.41 15.21
N GLN A 62 -12.50 -0.75 14.17
CA GLN A 62 -12.57 0.71 13.98
C GLN A 62 -13.76 1.14 13.10
N ALA A 63 -14.77 0.27 12.96
CA ALA A 63 -15.85 0.49 12.00
C ALA A 63 -16.77 1.63 12.47
N ILE A 64 -16.80 2.72 11.69
CA ILE A 64 -17.82 3.75 11.85
C ILE A 64 -19.16 3.20 11.37
N GLU A 65 -20.16 3.17 12.24
CA GLU A 65 -21.53 2.77 11.90
C GLU A 65 -22.31 3.90 11.21
N GLY A 66 -22.99 3.57 10.10
CA GLY A 66 -23.81 4.53 9.35
C GLY A 66 -23.87 4.23 7.86
N LYS A 67 -25.07 4.30 7.27
CA LYS A 67 -25.32 3.90 5.87
C LYS A 67 -24.65 4.81 4.82
N ASN A 68 -24.24 6.03 5.19
CA ASN A 68 -23.73 7.05 4.27
C ASN A 68 -22.32 7.58 4.63
N LEU A 69 -21.50 6.77 5.30
CA LEU A 69 -20.18 7.17 5.81
C LEU A 69 -19.02 6.48 5.06
N ARG A 70 -19.15 6.30 3.74
CA ARG A 70 -18.13 5.62 2.92
C ARG A 70 -16.75 6.28 2.99
N PHE A 71 -16.62 7.57 2.69
CA PHE A 71 -15.36 8.31 2.75
C PHE A 71 -14.81 8.40 4.16
N SER A 72 -15.67 8.56 5.16
CA SER A 72 -15.24 8.52 6.57
C SER A 72 -14.63 7.15 6.93
N LYS A 73 -15.28 6.05 6.53
CA LYS A 73 -14.75 4.68 6.68
C LYS A 73 -13.39 4.52 6.01
N TYR A 74 -13.23 4.97 4.76
CA TYR A 74 -11.93 4.95 4.08
C TYR A 74 -10.89 5.82 4.82
N SER A 75 -11.26 7.02 5.28
CA SER A 75 -10.32 7.91 5.98
C SER A 75 -9.78 7.27 7.25
N VAL A 76 -10.66 6.67 8.08
CA VAL A 76 -10.24 5.95 9.28
C VAL A 76 -9.38 4.73 8.94
N ALA A 77 -9.79 3.91 7.96
CA ALA A 77 -8.99 2.76 7.59
C ALA A 77 -7.59 3.18 7.07
N GLU A 78 -7.49 4.26 6.30
CA GLU A 78 -6.20 4.80 5.84
C GLU A 78 -5.34 5.28 7.01
N MET A 79 -5.92 6.00 7.97
CA MET A 79 -5.24 6.46 9.18
C MET A 79 -4.66 5.28 9.98
N GLU A 80 -5.50 4.28 10.29
CA GLU A 80 -5.17 3.14 11.15
C GLU A 80 -4.29 2.08 10.47
N THR A 81 -4.17 2.12 9.13
CA THR A 81 -3.39 1.12 8.39
C THR A 81 -2.22 1.78 7.67
N TYR A 82 -2.44 2.35 6.49
CA TYR A 82 -1.36 2.81 5.64
C TYR A 82 -0.62 4.02 6.20
N MET A 83 -1.34 5.01 6.71
CA MET A 83 -0.75 6.25 7.21
C MET A 83 0.11 5.99 8.45
N GLN A 84 -0.45 5.34 9.47
CA GLN A 84 0.28 5.04 10.69
C GLN A 84 1.48 4.10 10.45
N ASN A 85 1.26 2.98 9.76
CA ASN A 85 2.26 1.92 9.65
C ASN A 85 3.30 2.14 8.55
N VAL A 86 3.08 3.11 7.65
CA VAL A 86 4.01 3.44 6.56
C VAL A 86 4.39 4.92 6.61
N LEU A 87 3.44 5.83 6.37
CA LEU A 87 3.78 7.24 6.18
C LEU A 87 4.40 7.90 7.43
N LEU A 88 3.75 7.73 8.59
CA LEU A 88 4.21 8.34 9.84
C LEU A 88 5.44 7.63 10.38
N ARG A 89 5.43 6.30 10.41
CA ARG A 89 6.59 5.51 10.83
C ARG A 89 7.83 5.85 10.01
N ASP A 90 7.73 5.84 8.68
CA ASP A 90 8.91 6.04 7.82
C ASP A 90 9.41 7.49 7.91
N ALA A 91 8.51 8.48 7.96
CA ALA A 91 8.89 9.88 8.14
C ALA A 91 9.61 10.10 9.48
N ASP A 92 9.08 9.54 10.57
CA ASP A 92 9.68 9.63 11.90
C ASP A 92 11.03 8.94 11.96
N GLN A 93 11.12 7.66 11.56
CA GLN A 93 12.37 6.90 11.59
C GLN A 93 13.49 7.56 10.76
N MET A 94 13.16 8.04 9.54
CA MET A 94 14.15 8.66 8.67
C MET A 94 14.58 10.04 9.15
N SER A 95 13.67 10.83 9.72
CA SER A 95 14.00 12.16 10.23
C SER A 95 14.78 12.11 11.55
N MET A 96 14.39 11.22 12.46
CA MET A 96 15.08 11.03 13.74
C MET A 96 16.48 10.43 13.59
N ALA A 97 16.72 9.63 12.54
CA ALA A 97 18.05 9.15 12.20
C ALA A 97 19.07 10.29 11.95
N VAL A 98 18.59 11.50 11.66
CA VAL A 98 19.41 12.72 11.47
C VAL A 98 18.99 13.85 12.42
N ALA A 99 18.35 13.52 13.55
CA ALA A 99 17.91 14.45 14.59
C ALA A 99 16.99 15.59 14.10
N LEU A 100 16.16 15.32 13.08
CA LEU A 100 15.15 16.25 12.58
C LEU A 100 13.76 15.88 13.12
N GLU A 101 13.02 16.86 13.65
CA GLU A 101 11.64 16.68 14.08
C GLU A 101 10.66 17.10 12.97
N VAL A 102 9.94 16.13 12.39
CA VAL A 102 8.90 16.38 11.39
C VAL A 102 7.55 16.59 12.06
N ARG A 103 6.86 17.70 11.73
CA ARG A 103 5.49 17.97 12.17
C ARG A 103 4.51 17.71 11.03
N VAL A 104 3.32 17.21 11.38
CA VAL A 104 2.27 16.84 10.41
C VAL A 104 0.97 17.60 10.71
N PRO A 105 0.85 18.90 10.36
CA PRO A 105 -0.28 19.75 10.78
C PRO A 105 -1.66 19.24 10.36
N PHE A 106 -1.75 18.48 9.28
CA PHE A 106 -3.01 17.87 8.83
C PHE A 106 -3.55 16.77 9.75
N LEU A 107 -2.76 16.32 10.72
CA LEU A 107 -3.16 15.37 11.77
C LEU A 107 -3.41 16.04 13.12
N ASP A 108 -3.57 17.37 13.13
CA ASP A 108 -4.09 18.05 14.30
C ASP A 108 -5.45 17.46 14.71
N PHE A 109 -5.64 17.26 16.01
CA PHE A 109 -6.81 16.54 16.53
C PHE A 109 -8.11 17.29 16.27
N GLU A 110 -8.11 18.63 16.34
CA GLU A 110 -9.29 19.45 16.11
C GLU A 110 -9.69 19.38 14.63
N LEU A 111 -8.70 19.47 13.74
CA LEU A 111 -8.92 19.36 12.30
C LEU A 111 -9.48 17.98 11.92
N VAL A 112 -8.86 16.91 12.42
CA VAL A 112 -9.29 15.53 12.14
C VAL A 112 -10.71 15.30 12.67
N GLN A 113 -10.99 15.71 13.91
CA GLN A 113 -12.31 15.56 14.51
C GLN A 113 -13.37 16.32 13.71
N TYR A 114 -13.08 17.56 13.31
CA TYR A 114 -13.98 18.36 12.49
C TYR A 114 -14.26 17.68 11.15
N VAL A 115 -13.21 17.30 10.41
CA VAL A 115 -13.36 16.70 9.07
C VAL A 115 -14.06 15.35 9.14
N LEU A 116 -13.78 14.51 10.14
CA LEU A 116 -14.49 13.24 10.33
C LEU A 116 -15.97 13.45 10.69
N GLY A 117 -16.30 14.48 11.48
CA GLY A 117 -17.67 14.85 11.84
C GLY A 117 -18.51 15.39 10.68
N LEU A 118 -17.89 15.86 9.58
CA LEU A 118 -18.63 16.31 8.40
C LEU A 118 -19.37 15.15 7.73
N ASN A 119 -20.55 15.44 7.19
CA ASN A 119 -21.26 14.51 6.33
C ASN A 119 -20.45 14.23 5.06
N ASP A 120 -20.30 12.95 4.70
CA ASP A 120 -19.56 12.50 3.51
C ASP A 120 -19.99 13.16 2.19
N LYS A 121 -21.24 13.64 2.09
CA LYS A 121 -21.70 14.41 0.92
C LYS A 121 -20.81 15.63 0.62
N PHE A 122 -20.19 16.21 1.64
CA PHE A 122 -19.25 17.33 1.50
C PHE A 122 -17.80 16.88 1.23
N LYS A 123 -17.49 15.61 1.51
CA LYS A 123 -16.17 15.00 1.23
C LYS A 123 -16.08 14.45 -0.18
N TYR A 124 -17.22 14.17 -0.82
CA TYR A 124 -17.27 13.69 -2.19
C TYR A 124 -16.66 14.73 -3.16
N PRO A 125 -15.50 14.46 -3.77
CA PRO A 125 -14.83 15.45 -4.58
C PRO A 125 -15.49 15.58 -5.96
N SER A 126 -15.69 16.81 -6.45
CA SER A 126 -15.75 17.07 -7.90
C SER A 126 -14.34 17.22 -8.48
N THR A 127 -13.36 17.58 -7.65
CA THR A 127 -11.93 17.68 -7.95
C THR A 127 -11.11 17.14 -6.76
N PRO A 128 -9.89 16.60 -6.98
CA PRO A 128 -9.07 16.10 -5.88
C PRO A 128 -8.89 17.15 -4.76
N LYS A 129 -9.09 16.74 -3.51
CA LYS A 129 -8.93 17.59 -2.31
C LYS A 129 -9.78 18.87 -2.30
N LYS A 130 -10.94 18.87 -2.98
CA LYS A 130 -11.83 20.04 -3.09
C LYS A 130 -12.09 20.78 -1.77
N LEU A 131 -12.44 20.06 -0.70
CA LEU A 131 -12.72 20.67 0.60
C LEU A 131 -11.53 21.51 1.13
N LEU A 132 -10.30 21.06 0.90
CA LEU A 132 -9.09 21.76 1.29
C LEU A 132 -8.82 22.96 0.38
N THR A 133 -9.00 22.82 -0.94
CA THR A 133 -8.76 23.92 -1.87
C THR A 133 -9.78 25.03 -1.69
N ASP A 134 -11.05 24.69 -1.48
CA ASP A 134 -12.14 25.64 -1.26
C ASP A 134 -11.94 26.42 0.05
N SER A 135 -11.36 25.80 1.09
CA SER A 135 -11.06 26.47 2.36
C SER A 135 -9.92 27.49 2.29
N LEU A 136 -9.08 27.42 1.25
CA LEU A 136 -7.94 28.32 1.08
C LEU A 136 -8.29 29.58 0.27
N GLY A 137 -9.42 29.60 -0.44
CA GLY A 137 -9.84 30.73 -1.27
C GLY A 137 -8.73 31.15 -2.24
N ASP A 138 -8.35 32.43 -2.20
CA ASP A 138 -7.34 33.02 -3.08
C ASP A 138 -5.92 33.04 -2.47
N LEU A 139 -5.67 32.29 -1.37
CA LEU A 139 -4.35 32.23 -0.74
C LEU A 139 -3.29 31.53 -1.59
N LEU A 140 -3.69 30.70 -2.56
CA LEU A 140 -2.81 30.00 -3.48
C LEU A 140 -3.14 30.34 -4.93
N PRO A 141 -2.13 30.50 -5.80
CA PRO A 141 -2.38 30.75 -7.21
C PRO A 141 -3.02 29.52 -7.88
N ARG A 142 -3.85 29.77 -8.91
CA ARG A 142 -4.58 28.72 -9.64
C ARG A 142 -3.67 27.62 -10.18
N GLU A 143 -2.46 27.97 -10.62
CA GLU A 143 -1.46 27.01 -11.10
C GLU A 143 -1.07 25.94 -10.06
N ILE A 144 -1.16 26.24 -8.76
CA ILE A 144 -0.89 25.28 -7.68
C ILE A 144 -2.13 24.44 -7.39
N ILE A 145 -3.31 25.05 -7.37
CA ILE A 145 -4.60 24.38 -7.12
C ILE A 145 -4.93 23.39 -8.23
N ASP A 146 -4.75 23.81 -9.49
CA ASP A 146 -5.12 23.05 -10.68
C ASP A 146 -3.99 22.12 -11.16
N ARG A 147 -2.86 22.08 -10.45
CA ARG A 147 -1.72 21.23 -10.77
C ARG A 147 -2.13 19.75 -10.77
N PRO A 148 -1.77 18.96 -11.81
CA PRO A 148 -2.00 17.53 -11.81
C PRO A 148 -1.36 16.85 -10.59
N LYS A 149 -2.07 15.88 -10.01
CA LYS A 149 -1.56 15.08 -8.89
C LYS A 149 -0.26 14.40 -9.30
N MET A 150 0.83 14.71 -8.61
CA MET A 150 2.09 13.99 -8.73
C MET A 150 2.36 13.20 -7.46
N GLY A 151 2.72 11.94 -7.62
CA GLY A 151 3.20 11.12 -6.52
C GLY A 151 4.61 11.54 -6.11
N PHE A 152 4.93 11.35 -4.85
CA PHE A 152 6.31 11.39 -4.39
C PHE A 152 6.84 9.96 -4.45
N THR A 153 7.66 9.67 -5.46
CA THR A 153 8.23 8.33 -5.65
C THR A 153 9.73 8.42 -5.85
N PHE A 154 10.46 7.60 -5.11
CA PHE A 154 11.88 7.39 -5.36
C PHE A 154 12.10 6.52 -6.60
N PRO A 155 13.27 6.59 -7.25
CA PRO A 155 13.60 5.78 -8.42
C PRO A 155 13.95 4.33 -8.03
N TRP A 156 13.09 3.69 -7.23
CA TRP A 156 13.28 2.34 -6.70
C TRP A 156 13.58 1.30 -7.78
N GLU A 157 12.88 1.37 -8.92
CA GLU A 157 13.13 0.43 -10.01
C GLU A 157 14.56 0.56 -10.56
N HIS A 158 15.06 1.80 -10.68
CA HIS A 158 16.44 2.04 -11.09
C HIS A 158 17.42 1.49 -10.04
N TRP A 159 17.21 1.82 -8.76
CA TRP A 159 18.10 1.37 -7.68
C TRP A 159 18.16 -0.15 -7.56
N LEU A 160 17.02 -0.85 -7.59
CA LEU A 160 16.98 -2.31 -7.52
C LEU A 160 17.67 -2.97 -8.73
N LYS A 161 17.69 -2.30 -9.89
CA LYS A 161 18.34 -2.82 -11.12
C LYS A 161 19.82 -2.45 -11.22
N ASN A 162 20.30 -1.49 -10.43
CA ASN A 162 21.66 -0.97 -10.52
C ASN A 162 22.33 -0.99 -9.14
N GLU A 163 22.30 0.11 -8.40
CA GLU A 163 23.09 0.31 -7.18
C GLU A 163 22.83 -0.72 -6.08
N LEU A 164 21.59 -1.19 -5.96
CA LEU A 164 21.17 -2.20 -4.99
C LEU A 164 21.12 -3.62 -5.57
N LYS A 165 21.43 -3.81 -6.85
CA LYS A 165 21.20 -5.09 -7.56
C LYS A 165 21.87 -6.26 -6.86
N SER A 166 23.15 -6.14 -6.52
CA SER A 166 23.91 -7.22 -5.87
C SER A 166 23.33 -7.59 -4.51
N PHE A 167 22.94 -6.59 -3.71
CA PHE A 167 22.26 -6.82 -2.42
C PHE A 167 20.92 -7.53 -2.62
N CYS A 168 20.10 -7.07 -3.57
CA CYS A 168 18.81 -7.67 -3.87
C CYS A 168 18.97 -9.12 -4.36
N GLU A 169 19.93 -9.40 -5.23
CA GLU A 169 20.21 -10.74 -5.75
C GLU A 169 20.62 -11.71 -4.64
N GLU A 170 21.50 -11.28 -3.74
CA GLU A 170 21.90 -12.07 -2.57
C GLU A 170 20.67 -12.45 -1.72
N LYS A 171 19.82 -11.47 -1.37
CA LYS A 171 18.62 -11.73 -0.56
C LYS A 171 17.59 -12.58 -1.28
N ILE A 172 17.39 -12.40 -2.58
CA ILE A 172 16.49 -13.25 -3.37
C ILE A 172 16.97 -14.71 -3.37
N ILE A 173 18.27 -14.95 -3.57
CA ILE A 173 18.86 -16.29 -3.52
C ILE A 173 18.74 -16.89 -2.13
N SER A 174 19.05 -16.11 -1.07
CA SER A 174 18.94 -16.56 0.32
C SER A 174 17.51 -16.94 0.68
N PHE A 175 16.54 -16.09 0.35
CA PHE A 175 15.12 -16.34 0.58
C PHE A 175 14.65 -17.62 -0.10
N GLY A 176 15.13 -17.88 -1.32
CA GLY A 176 14.82 -19.11 -2.06
C GLY A 176 15.38 -20.40 -1.44
N LYS A 177 16.43 -20.33 -0.59
CA LYS A 177 16.99 -21.50 0.09
C LYS A 177 16.14 -21.98 1.27
N ARG A 178 15.19 -21.16 1.74
CA ARG A 178 14.34 -21.51 2.87
C ARG A 178 13.39 -22.65 2.52
N GLU A 179 13.23 -23.59 3.43
CA GLU A 179 12.49 -24.83 3.18
C GLU A 179 11.03 -24.59 2.77
N TYR A 180 10.39 -23.55 3.31
CA TYR A 180 9.00 -23.19 3.04
C TYR A 180 8.80 -22.28 1.82
N ILE A 181 9.87 -21.94 1.09
CA ILE A 181 9.84 -21.05 -0.08
C ILE A 181 10.08 -21.84 -1.38
N ASN A 182 9.35 -21.48 -2.43
CA ASN A 182 9.57 -21.97 -3.78
C ASN A 182 10.62 -21.10 -4.49
N ALA A 183 11.87 -21.57 -4.50
CA ALA A 183 13.00 -20.89 -5.13
C ALA A 183 12.76 -20.54 -6.60
N GLU A 184 12.15 -21.44 -7.37
CA GLU A 184 11.92 -21.25 -8.81
C GLU A 184 11.02 -20.05 -9.06
N VAL A 185 9.94 -19.92 -8.27
CA VAL A 185 8.98 -18.82 -8.39
C VAL A 185 9.64 -17.49 -8.03
N VAL A 186 10.38 -17.43 -6.91
CA VAL A 186 11.04 -16.19 -6.48
C VAL A 186 12.11 -15.74 -7.49
N ASN A 187 12.95 -16.66 -7.98
CA ASN A 187 13.96 -16.36 -9.01
C ASN A 187 13.33 -15.93 -10.34
N ALA A 188 12.20 -16.52 -10.73
CA ALA A 188 11.45 -16.12 -11.91
C ALA A 188 10.86 -14.70 -11.77
N LEU A 189 10.36 -14.34 -10.58
CA LEU A 189 9.88 -12.98 -10.30
C LEU A 189 11.00 -11.95 -10.44
N TRP A 190 12.16 -12.23 -9.86
CA TRP A 190 13.33 -11.37 -9.97
C TRP A 190 13.78 -11.20 -11.43
N SER A 191 13.90 -12.31 -12.17
CA SER A 191 14.30 -12.30 -13.59
C SER A 191 13.32 -11.50 -14.46
N ARG A 192 12.01 -11.67 -14.25
CA ARG A 192 10.97 -10.92 -14.97
C ARG A 192 11.03 -9.42 -14.68
N PHE A 193 11.32 -9.04 -13.44
CA PHE A 193 11.49 -7.64 -13.06
C PHE A 193 12.71 -7.00 -13.74
N LEU A 194 13.86 -7.69 -13.73
CA LEU A 194 15.06 -7.23 -14.45
C LEU A 194 14.78 -7.03 -15.94
N ASN A 195 13.99 -7.93 -16.54
CA ASN A 195 13.58 -7.86 -17.95
C ASN A 195 12.46 -6.83 -18.24
N GLY A 196 12.01 -6.05 -17.23
CA GLY A 196 11.07 -4.95 -17.44
C GLY A 196 9.59 -5.37 -17.52
N ASP A 197 9.22 -6.52 -16.94
CA ASP A 197 7.82 -6.92 -16.85
C ASP A 197 7.02 -5.95 -15.95
N LYS A 198 6.15 -5.14 -16.59
CA LYS A 198 5.31 -4.13 -15.93
C LYS A 198 4.32 -4.69 -14.90
N LYS A 199 4.11 -6.01 -14.85
CA LYS A 199 3.28 -6.65 -13.81
C LYS A 199 4.03 -6.87 -12.50
N ILE A 200 5.36 -6.83 -12.52
CA ILE A 200 6.19 -7.01 -11.32
C ILE A 200 6.67 -5.64 -10.87
N THR A 201 6.03 -5.09 -9.83
CA THR A 201 6.43 -3.81 -9.27
C THR A 201 7.63 -3.97 -8.35
N TRP A 202 8.49 -2.94 -8.29
CA TRP A 202 9.62 -2.87 -7.35
C TRP A 202 9.17 -3.16 -5.90
N SER A 203 7.98 -2.69 -5.52
CA SER A 203 7.46 -2.85 -4.17
C SER A 203 7.25 -4.31 -3.80
N ARG A 204 6.76 -5.17 -4.72
CA ARG A 204 6.55 -6.60 -4.44
C ARG A 204 7.85 -7.30 -4.09
N LEU A 205 8.92 -7.00 -4.82
CA LEU A 205 10.25 -7.57 -4.58
C LEU A 205 10.89 -6.99 -3.33
N TRP A 206 10.76 -5.67 -3.13
CA TRP A 206 11.34 -5.01 -1.96
C TRP A 206 10.81 -5.58 -0.65
N HIS A 207 9.53 -5.93 -0.56
CA HIS A 207 8.98 -6.58 0.64
C HIS A 207 9.63 -7.95 0.91
N ILE A 208 9.89 -8.73 -0.14
CA ILE A 208 10.57 -10.04 0.00
C ILE A 208 12.01 -9.84 0.45
N ILE A 209 12.72 -8.89 -0.16
CA ILE A 209 14.12 -8.59 0.14
C ILE A 209 14.29 -8.10 1.58
N VAL A 210 13.44 -7.17 2.03
CA VAL A 210 13.46 -6.65 3.40
C VAL A 210 13.11 -7.74 4.41
N LEU A 211 12.11 -8.59 4.10
CA LEU A 211 11.77 -9.72 4.96
C LEU A 211 12.96 -10.67 5.11
N GLU A 212 13.61 -11.06 4.02
CA GLU A 212 14.79 -11.93 4.09
C GLU A 212 15.94 -11.30 4.87
N ASN A 213 16.20 -10.01 4.64
CA ASN A 213 17.24 -9.30 5.37
C ASN A 213 16.98 -9.34 6.88
N TRP A 214 15.73 -9.05 7.28
CA TRP A 214 15.33 -9.09 8.68
C TRP A 214 15.44 -10.51 9.27
N LEU A 215 14.99 -11.55 8.55
CA LEU A 215 15.11 -12.94 9.02
C LEU A 215 16.58 -13.35 9.20
N SER A 216 17.45 -12.99 8.25
CA SER A 216 18.89 -13.27 8.34
C SER A 216 19.56 -12.55 9.52
N GLU A 217 19.29 -11.25 9.69
CA GLU A 217 19.88 -10.44 10.77
C GLU A 217 19.47 -10.93 12.16
N ASN A 218 18.28 -11.52 12.28
CA ASN A 218 17.73 -12.00 13.55
C ASN A 218 17.90 -13.53 13.75
N GLY A 219 18.59 -14.23 12.85
CA GLY A 219 18.85 -15.66 12.97
C GLY A 219 17.58 -16.53 12.95
N ILE A 220 16.56 -16.11 12.21
CA ILE A 220 15.32 -16.85 12.07
C ILE A 220 15.43 -17.75 10.85
N GLU A 221 15.29 -19.06 11.05
CA GLU A 221 15.28 -20.09 10.00
C GLU A 221 13.90 -20.26 9.35
#